data_AF-A0A945BHM0-F1
#
_entry.id   AF-A0A945BHM0-F1
#
_cell.length_a   1.000
_cell.length_b   1.000
_cell.length_c   1.000
_cell.angle_alpha   90.00
_cell.angle_beta   90.00
_cell.angle_gamma   90.00
#
_symmetry.space_group_name_H-M   'P 1'
#
loop_
_entity.id
_entity.type
_entity.pdbx_description
1 polymer ?
#
loop_
_entity_poly.entity_id
_entity_poly.type
_entity_poly.pdbx_seq_one_letter_code
_entity_poly.pdbx_strand_id
1 'polypeptide(L)' 'IGTRKNFKSSPDLAKRNSLKPSEAGIGEILGQSQSLEPSYTFNGDELYVRAEIMASKKKANPYAAGEHERAWLQPVRPSK' A
#
# COMPACT_ATOMS: atom_id res chain seq x y z
N ILE A 1 -2.45 0.65 1.31
CA ILE A 1 -0.99 0.62 0.95
C ILE A 1 -0.55 2.06 0.66
N GLY A 2 0.61 2.51 1.12
CA GLY A 2 1.06 3.89 0.88
C GLY A 2 2.53 4.12 1.23
N THR A 3 2.96 5.37 1.09
CA THR A 3 4.33 5.80 1.42
C THR A 3 4.24 7.02 2.34
N ARG A 4 5.00 7.05 3.43
CA ARG A 4 5.02 8.21 4.34
C ARG A 4 5.93 9.32 3.80
N LYS A 5 5.58 10.59 4.00
CA LYS A 5 6.33 11.80 3.58
C LYS A 5 7.80 11.76 4.05
N ASN A 6 8.04 11.21 5.24
CA ASN A 6 9.38 11.17 5.85
C ASN A 6 10.21 9.95 5.43
N PHE A 7 9.80 9.18 4.40
CA PHE A 7 10.54 7.99 3.98
C PHE A 7 12.01 8.29 3.60
N LYS A 8 12.26 9.45 2.97
CA LYS A 8 13.63 9.94 2.67
C LYS A 8 14.37 10.52 3.88
N SER A 9 13.68 10.68 5.02
CA SER A 9 14.21 11.26 6.26
C SER A 9 14.35 10.24 7.38
N SER A 10 14.34 8.92 7.09
CA SER A 10 14.61 7.89 8.12
C SER A 10 16.02 8.00 8.72
N PRO A 11 16.23 8.07 10.05
CA PRO A 11 17.58 8.15 10.64
C PRO A 11 18.49 6.96 10.25
N ASP A 12 17.91 5.88 9.74
CA ASP A 12 18.60 4.73 9.17
C ASP A 12 19.04 5.02 7.72
N LEU A 13 20.35 5.22 7.53
CA LEU A 13 20.96 5.51 6.23
C LEU A 13 20.87 4.31 5.27
N ALA A 14 20.98 3.08 5.77
CA ALA A 14 20.86 1.88 4.94
C ALA A 14 19.43 1.74 4.40
N LYS A 15 18.44 2.03 5.27
CA LYS A 15 17.03 2.06 4.89
C LYS A 15 16.75 3.09 3.78
N ARG A 16 17.24 4.32 3.94
CA ARG A 16 17.07 5.40 2.94
C ARG A 16 17.68 5.05 1.58
N ASN A 17 18.82 4.38 1.57
CA ASN A 17 19.59 4.06 0.36
C ASN A 17 19.26 2.67 -0.21
N SER A 18 18.27 1.96 0.35
CA SER A 18 17.93 0.63 -0.18
C SER A 18 17.36 0.73 -1.59
N LEU A 19 17.87 -0.14 -2.46
CA LEU A 19 17.34 -0.33 -3.81
C LEU A 19 16.00 -1.07 -3.81
N LYS A 20 15.60 -1.66 -2.68
CA LYS A 20 14.31 -2.33 -2.52
C LYS A 20 13.28 -1.33 -1.98
N PRO A 21 12.19 -1.07 -2.72
CA PRO A 21 11.20 -0.07 -2.31
C PRO A 21 10.61 -0.31 -0.91
N SER A 22 10.31 -1.56 -0.56
CA SER A 22 9.75 -1.90 0.76
C SER A 22 10.70 -1.60 1.91
N GLU A 23 12.00 -1.84 1.73
CA GLU A 23 13.02 -1.51 2.71
C GLU A 23 13.12 0.02 2.86
N ALA A 24 13.03 0.78 1.77
CA ALA A 24 12.97 2.25 1.80
C ALA A 24 11.64 2.84 2.36
N GLY A 25 10.68 2.00 2.75
CA GLY A 25 9.37 2.41 3.27
C GLY A 25 8.38 2.88 2.18
N ILE A 26 8.60 2.44 0.94
CA ILE A 26 7.72 2.71 -0.21
C ILE A 26 6.73 1.54 -0.36
N GLY A 27 5.44 1.86 -0.42
CA GLY A 27 4.39 0.86 -0.64
C GLY A 27 4.11 -0.01 0.58
N GLU A 28 4.22 0.55 1.78
CA GLU A 28 3.90 -0.11 3.04
C GLU A 28 2.39 -0.38 3.18
N ILE A 29 2.04 -1.43 3.94
CA ILE A 29 0.67 -1.65 4.37
C ILE A 29 0.38 -0.71 5.53
N LEU A 30 -0.42 0.33 5.28
CA LEU A 30 -0.83 1.32 6.29
C LEU A 30 -2.12 0.93 7.03
N GLY A 31 -2.88 -0.03 6.50
CA GLY A 31 -4.12 -0.54 7.07
C GLY A 31 -4.65 -1.72 6.26
N GLN A 32 -5.42 -2.58 6.92
CA GLN A 32 -6.06 -3.76 6.34
C GLN A 32 -7.43 -3.96 7.00
N SER A 33 -8.42 -4.38 6.22
CA SER A 33 -9.76 -4.68 6.71
C SER A 33 -10.38 -5.82 5.90
N GLN A 34 -11.25 -6.59 6.54
CA GLN A 34 -12.11 -7.61 5.91
C GLN A 34 -13.57 -7.12 5.75
N SER A 35 -13.87 -5.90 6.18
CA SER A 35 -15.20 -5.30 6.01
C SER A 35 -15.51 -5.04 4.53
N LEU A 36 -16.79 -5.10 4.17
CA LEU A 36 -17.29 -4.67 2.86
C LEU A 36 -17.30 -3.14 2.71
N GLU A 37 -17.18 -2.41 3.82
CA GLU A 37 -17.13 -0.95 3.87
C GLU A 37 -15.84 -0.49 4.57
N PRO A 38 -14.65 -0.72 3.97
CA PRO A 38 -13.40 -0.29 4.56
C PRO A 38 -13.25 1.23 4.43
N SER A 39 -12.77 1.88 5.49
CA SER A 39 -12.40 3.29 5.47
C SER A 39 -10.95 3.46 5.96
N TYR A 40 -10.30 4.51 5.47
CA TYR A 40 -8.97 4.90 5.90
C TYR A 40 -8.93 6.40 6.08
N THR A 41 -8.66 6.84 7.30
CA THR A 41 -8.44 8.25 7.63
C THR A 41 -6.94 8.53 7.54
N PHE A 42 -6.57 9.56 6.78
CA PHE A 42 -5.18 10.00 6.70
C PHE A 42 -4.67 10.49 8.05
N ASN A 43 -3.45 10.08 8.41
CA ASN A 43 -2.76 10.58 9.59
C ASN A 43 -2.00 11.89 9.31
N GLY A 44 -1.87 12.25 8.03
CA GLY A 44 -1.23 13.49 7.57
C GLY A 44 0.26 13.33 7.28
N ASP A 45 0.86 12.22 7.66
CA ASP A 45 2.24 11.86 7.36
C ASP A 45 2.37 11.04 6.07
N GLU A 46 1.28 10.74 5.37
CA GLU A 46 1.29 10.01 4.10
C GLU A 46 1.56 10.91 2.90
N LEU A 47 2.44 10.47 2.01
CA LEU A 47 2.64 11.09 0.69
C LEU A 47 1.47 10.74 -0.24
N TYR A 48 1.04 9.48 -0.21
CA TYR A 48 -0.14 8.97 -0.90
C TYR A 48 -0.58 7.66 -0.27
N VAL A 49 -1.84 7.30 -0.51
CA VAL A 49 -2.44 6.01 -0.16
C VAL A 49 -3.18 5.46 -1.38
N ARG A 50 -3.10 4.15 -1.60
CA ARG A 50 -3.93 3.40 -2.56
C ARG A 50 -4.48 2.15 -1.89
N ALA A 51 -5.67 1.73 -2.31
CA ALA A 51 -6.26 0.48 -1.88
C ALA A 51 -6.01 -0.63 -2.92
N GLU A 52 -5.67 -1.82 -2.43
CA GLU A 52 -5.79 -3.07 -3.16
C GLU A 52 -6.99 -3.81 -2.54
N ILE A 53 -7.93 -4.22 -3.40
CA ILE A 53 -9.13 -4.95 -3.01
C ILE A 53 -8.96 -6.38 -3.51
N MET A 54 -9.10 -7.37 -2.62
CA MET A 54 -9.02 -8.78 -2.94
C MET A 54 -10.39 -9.44 -2.70
N ALA A 55 -10.90 -10.14 -3.71
CA ALA A 55 -12.12 -10.92 -3.57
C ALA A 55 -11.81 -12.33 -3.03
N SER A 56 -12.83 -12.99 -2.47
CA SER A 56 -12.74 -14.42 -2.11
C SER A 56 -12.77 -15.35 -3.32
N LYS A 57 -13.19 -14.85 -4.49
CA LYS A 57 -13.22 -15.62 -5.73
C LYS A 57 -11.81 -15.81 -6.29
N LYS A 58 -11.48 -17.06 -6.64
CA LYS A 58 -10.25 -17.40 -7.35
C LYS A 58 -10.27 -16.82 -8.76
N LYS A 59 -9.13 -16.31 -9.20
CA LYS A 59 -8.95 -15.81 -10.57
C LYS A 59 -9.02 -16.97 -11.56
N ALA A 60 -9.82 -16.82 -12.62
CA ALA A 60 -10.06 -17.89 -13.60
C ALA A 60 -8.77 -18.33 -14.32
N ASN A 61 -7.96 -17.36 -14.76
CA ASN A 61 -6.67 -17.59 -15.41
C ASN A 61 -5.57 -16.89 -14.60
N PRO A 62 -5.12 -17.51 -13.50
CA PRO A 62 -4.15 -16.87 -12.61
C PRO A 62 -2.73 -16.93 -13.20
N TYR A 63 -1.90 -15.94 -12.84
CA TYR A 63 -0.48 -15.98 -13.18
C TYR A 63 0.27 -17.00 -12.28
N ALA A 64 -0.16 -17.10 -11.02
CA ALA A 64 0.36 -18.05 -10.04
C ALA A 64 -0.78 -18.86 -9.40
N ALA A 65 -0.50 -20.12 -9.07
CA ALA A 65 -1.51 -20.97 -8.44
C ALA A 65 -2.06 -20.35 -7.13
N GLY A 66 -3.38 -20.33 -6.98
CA GLY A 66 -4.06 -19.79 -5.80
C GLY A 66 -4.33 -18.29 -5.82
N GLU A 67 -4.06 -17.58 -6.92
CA GLU A 67 -4.42 -16.17 -7.03
C GLU A 67 -5.93 -15.93 -6.95
N HIS A 68 -6.28 -14.87 -6.22
CA HIS A 68 -7.63 -14.35 -6.13
C HIS A 68 -7.81 -13.14 -7.05
N GLU A 69 -9.06 -12.87 -7.42
CA GLU A 69 -9.38 -11.64 -8.15
C GLU A 69 -9.03 -10.43 -7.30
N ARG A 70 -8.35 -9.46 -7.92
CA ARG A 70 -7.88 -8.26 -7.25
C ARG A 70 -8.08 -7.01 -8.11
N ALA A 71 -8.35 -5.89 -7.47
CA ALA A 71 -8.47 -4.60 -8.11
C ALA A 71 -7.63 -3.55 -7.37
N TRP A 72 -7.14 -2.56 -8.12
CA TRP A 72 -6.39 -1.43 -7.58
C TRP A 72 -7.20 -0.16 -7.79
N LEU A 73 -7.29 0.66 -6.74
CA LEU A 73 -7.82 2.01 -6.86
C LEU A 73 -6.71 2.99 -7.24
N GLN A 74 -7.11 4.12 -7.84
CA GLN A 74 -6.20 5.22 -8.09
C GLN A 74 -5.61 5.74 -6.77
N PRO A 75 -4.32 6.10 -6.72
CA PRO A 75 -3.73 6.69 -5.54
C PRO A 75 -4.38 8.04 -5.20
N VAL A 76 -4.66 8.24 -3.92
CA VAL A 76 -5.14 9.49 -3.36
C VAL A 76 -4.09 10.10 -2.45
N ARG A 77 -4.03 11.43 -2.42
CA ARG A 77 -3.14 12.19 -1.55
C ARG A 77 -3.97 12.90 -0.48
N PRO A 78 -3.45 13.09 0.75
CA PRO A 78 -4.12 13.93 1.72
C PRO A 78 -4.27 15.35 1.17
N SER A 79 -5.39 16.02 1.51
CA SER A 79 -5.59 17.44 1.19
C SER A 79 -4.48 18.29 1.80
N LYS A 80 -4.16 19.40 1.13
CA LYS A 80 -3.19 20.39 1.61
C LYS A 80 -3.61 21.00 2.94
#